data_AF-D5KY74-F1
#
_entry.id   AF-D5KY74-F1
#
_cell.length_a   1.000
_cell.length_b   1.000
_cell.length_c   1.000
_cell.angle_alpha   90.00
_cell.angle_beta   90.00
_cell.angle_gamma   90.00
#
_symmetry.space_group_name_H-M   'P 1'
#
loop_
_entity.id
_entity.type
_entity.pdbx_description
1 polymer ?
#
loop_
_entity_poly.entity_id
_entity_poly.type
_entity_poly.pdbx_seq_one_letter_code
_entity_poly.pdbx_strand_id
1 'polypeptide(L)'
;HLKNQLLNLFPEHHNKSFSILFELMDYRELIRRYPNTFGEEIAHLEQAVSECYSHWLDFWCECEIAAIKTLFPIEADAPHRIELPLKDCAYRGFLIDQIEDSELWVTTPSHPQKMPIKDAITLSNLELFIKGEKWYEMLPLLSLSQKGKHFVLLKHPNNEASPTLVASMLVQDWSVNQTWLSYAQQFSNEQWQFCLPDHSYDVLMELQLFKPALSKCDSLPEFDHQFRRQLTGTQAVCEVLRLTVSGNAQQKLYFLYLAQKKLIQILNQMGYKIGFTIIEQPFILNFYQTIEPKSYFRSGYNDLNNNGKQSYRGFWMIERMDKVFSDTNFRDYRHAVSQRRKYDLTKRKEKEYA
;
A
#
# COMPACT_ATOMS: atom_id res chain seq x y z
N HIS A 1 -9.48 -19.19 -13.20
CA HIS A 1 -9.85 -20.62 -13.04
C HIS A 1 -9.29 -21.22 -11.76
N LEU A 2 -7.95 -21.29 -11.61
CA LEU A 2 -7.27 -21.87 -10.43
C LEU A 2 -7.80 -21.36 -9.09
N LYS A 3 -8.05 -20.04 -8.94
CA LYS A 3 -8.70 -19.48 -7.75
C LYS A 3 -10.01 -20.21 -7.41
N ASN A 4 -10.93 -20.30 -8.38
CA ASN A 4 -12.25 -20.92 -8.14
C ASN A 4 -12.11 -22.41 -7.85
N GLN A 5 -11.15 -23.07 -8.47
CA GLN A 5 -10.84 -24.47 -8.21
C GLN A 5 -10.35 -24.69 -6.77
N LEU A 6 -9.40 -23.86 -6.30
CA LEU A 6 -8.94 -23.89 -4.91
C LEU A 6 -10.06 -23.56 -3.93
N LEU A 7 -10.93 -22.59 -4.25
CA LEU A 7 -12.10 -22.28 -3.42
C LEU A 7 -13.15 -23.39 -3.38
N ASN A 8 -13.29 -24.19 -4.45
CA ASN A 8 -14.17 -25.35 -4.44
C ASN A 8 -13.60 -26.48 -3.57
N LEU A 9 -12.27 -26.61 -3.50
CA LEU A 9 -11.58 -27.59 -2.65
C LEU A 9 -11.54 -27.15 -1.18
N PHE A 10 -11.40 -25.85 -0.94
CA PHE A 10 -11.19 -25.23 0.37
C PHE A 10 -12.13 -24.03 0.59
N PRO A 11 -13.46 -24.26 0.67
CA PRO A 11 -14.47 -23.20 0.73
C PRO A 11 -14.33 -22.29 1.96
N GLU A 12 -13.81 -22.81 3.07
CA GLU A 12 -13.53 -22.06 4.30
C GLU A 12 -12.49 -20.94 4.12
N HIS A 13 -11.71 -20.97 3.05
CA HIS A 13 -10.71 -19.96 2.70
C HIS A 13 -11.24 -18.85 1.77
N HIS A 14 -12.56 -18.75 1.53
CA HIS A 14 -13.16 -17.75 0.63
C HIS A 14 -12.74 -16.30 0.88
N ASN A 15 -12.57 -15.92 2.15
CA ASN A 15 -12.20 -14.55 2.55
C ASN A 15 -10.68 -14.38 2.79
N LYS A 16 -9.87 -15.39 2.49
CA LYS A 16 -8.42 -15.37 2.68
C LYS A 16 -7.68 -14.78 1.49
N SER A 17 -6.46 -14.31 1.74
CA SER A 17 -5.61 -13.78 0.68
C SER A 17 -5.22 -14.84 -0.33
N PHE A 18 -4.84 -14.39 -1.53
CA PHE A 18 -4.33 -15.26 -2.57
C PHE A 18 -3.02 -15.95 -2.17
N SER A 19 -2.18 -15.31 -1.35
CA SER A 19 -0.98 -15.96 -0.81
C SER A 19 -1.33 -17.20 0.01
N ILE A 20 -2.35 -17.13 0.86
CA ILE A 20 -2.80 -18.31 1.62
C ILE A 20 -3.41 -19.33 0.68
N LEU A 21 -4.35 -18.90 -0.17
CA LEU A 21 -5.14 -19.80 -1.01
C LEU A 21 -4.25 -20.64 -1.94
N PHE A 22 -3.22 -20.04 -2.53
CA PHE A 22 -2.31 -20.72 -3.46
C PHE A 22 -1.18 -21.49 -2.76
N GLU A 23 -1.06 -21.41 -1.44
CA GLU A 23 -0.13 -22.19 -0.61
C GLU A 23 -0.82 -23.34 0.15
N LEU A 24 -2.15 -23.50 0.01
CA LEU A 24 -2.90 -24.59 0.66
C LEU A 24 -2.53 -26.00 0.16
N MET A 25 -2.06 -26.08 -1.09
CA MET A 25 -1.67 -27.32 -1.74
C MET A 25 -0.44 -27.05 -2.59
N ASP A 26 0.47 -28.01 -2.64
CA ASP A 26 1.60 -27.96 -3.55
C ASP A 26 1.10 -27.81 -5.00
N TYR A 27 1.68 -26.86 -5.75
CA TYR A 27 1.16 -26.54 -7.08
C TYR A 27 1.30 -27.69 -8.07
N ARG A 28 2.35 -28.51 -7.98
CA ARG A 28 2.52 -29.71 -8.82
C ARG A 28 1.43 -30.73 -8.52
N GLU A 29 1.11 -30.89 -7.24
CA GLU A 29 0.02 -31.76 -6.82
C GLU A 29 -1.34 -31.25 -7.30
N LEU A 30 -1.59 -29.94 -7.22
CA LEU A 30 -2.83 -29.32 -7.68
C LEU A 30 -3.08 -29.61 -9.17
N ILE A 31 -2.09 -29.33 -10.03
CA ILE A 31 -2.26 -29.52 -11.48
C ILE A 31 -2.32 -31.00 -11.87
N ARG A 32 -1.65 -31.89 -11.13
CA ARG A 32 -1.69 -33.34 -11.39
C ARG A 32 -3.03 -33.96 -11.00
N ARG A 33 -3.56 -33.60 -9.83
CA ARG A 33 -4.83 -34.14 -9.31
C ARG A 33 -6.04 -33.51 -9.99
N TYR A 34 -5.92 -32.24 -10.37
CA TYR A 34 -7.01 -31.46 -10.93
C TYR A 34 -6.51 -30.66 -12.15
N PRO A 35 -6.24 -31.34 -13.27
CA PRO A 35 -5.72 -30.69 -14.47
C PRO A 35 -6.69 -29.67 -15.03
N ASN A 36 -6.15 -28.60 -15.62
CA ASN A 36 -6.94 -27.55 -16.26
C ASN A 36 -7.64 -28.08 -17.54
N THR A 37 -8.68 -27.36 -17.99
CA THR A 37 -9.44 -27.71 -19.22
C THR A 37 -9.13 -26.78 -20.40
N PHE A 38 -8.07 -25.96 -20.34
CA PHE A 38 -7.78 -24.87 -21.30
C PHE A 38 -6.88 -25.27 -22.48
N GLY A 39 -6.75 -26.58 -22.74
CA GLY A 39 -5.98 -27.12 -23.87
C GLY A 39 -4.54 -27.51 -23.50
N GLU A 40 -3.89 -28.22 -24.42
CA GLU A 40 -2.59 -28.87 -24.19
C GLU A 40 -1.45 -27.87 -23.96
N GLU A 41 -1.45 -26.73 -24.65
CA GLU A 41 -0.43 -25.69 -24.50
C GLU A 41 -0.41 -25.10 -23.07
N ILE A 42 -1.59 -24.83 -22.51
CA ILE A 42 -1.72 -24.31 -21.15
C ILE A 42 -1.31 -25.38 -20.13
N ALA A 43 -1.66 -26.64 -20.36
CA ALA A 43 -1.22 -27.74 -19.50
C ALA A 43 0.31 -27.90 -19.48
N HIS A 44 0.97 -27.81 -20.64
CA HIS A 44 2.44 -27.84 -20.72
C HIS A 44 3.07 -26.62 -20.04
N LEU A 45 2.47 -25.44 -20.18
CA LEU A 45 2.94 -24.25 -19.48
C LEU A 45 2.80 -24.40 -17.96
N GLU A 46 1.64 -24.85 -17.46
CA GLU A 46 1.45 -25.10 -16.02
C GLU A 46 2.45 -26.13 -15.48
N GLN A 47 2.73 -27.19 -16.25
CA GLN A 47 3.72 -28.18 -15.88
C GLN A 47 5.11 -27.55 -15.74
N ALA A 48 5.57 -26.80 -16.75
CA ALA A 48 6.86 -26.09 -16.70
C ALA A 48 6.91 -25.08 -15.54
N VAL A 49 5.83 -24.35 -15.31
CA VAL A 49 5.72 -23.40 -14.19
C VAL A 49 5.85 -24.11 -12.85
N SER A 50 5.19 -25.26 -12.69
CA SER A 50 5.25 -26.04 -11.46
C SER A 50 6.65 -26.58 -11.15
N GLU A 51 7.50 -26.73 -12.16
CA GLU A 51 8.88 -27.17 -11.99
C GLU A 51 9.79 -26.05 -11.50
N CYS A 52 9.49 -24.79 -11.86
CA CYS A 52 10.35 -23.64 -11.60
C CYS A 52 9.85 -22.70 -10.49
N TYR A 53 8.55 -22.69 -10.19
CA TYR A 53 7.91 -21.73 -9.29
C TYR A 53 7.03 -22.43 -8.26
N SER A 54 6.88 -21.80 -7.08
CA SER A 54 6.06 -22.33 -5.99
C SER A 54 4.60 -22.48 -6.40
N HIS A 55 4.08 -21.52 -7.16
CA HIS A 55 2.72 -21.52 -7.70
C HIS A 55 2.58 -20.52 -8.85
N TRP A 56 1.47 -20.58 -9.58
CA TRP A 56 1.18 -19.75 -10.75
C TRP A 56 1.35 -18.23 -10.53
N LEU A 57 1.00 -17.70 -9.35
CA LEU A 57 1.07 -16.26 -9.08
C LEU A 57 2.51 -15.73 -8.96
N ASP A 58 3.46 -16.58 -8.56
CA ASP A 58 4.89 -16.24 -8.55
C ASP A 58 5.39 -16.08 -9.98
N PHE A 59 5.06 -17.05 -10.83
CA PHE A 59 5.39 -17.02 -12.24
C PHE A 59 4.79 -15.80 -12.94
N TRP A 60 3.51 -15.51 -12.73
CA TRP A 60 2.89 -14.32 -13.31
C TRP A 60 3.62 -13.04 -12.89
N CYS A 61 3.94 -12.88 -11.61
CA CYS A 61 4.73 -11.74 -11.14
C CYS A 61 6.08 -11.61 -11.86
N GLU A 62 6.84 -12.70 -11.98
CA GLU A 62 8.14 -12.68 -12.67
C GLU A 62 8.00 -12.41 -14.17
N CYS A 63 6.94 -12.89 -14.83
CA CYS A 63 6.64 -12.53 -16.22
C CYS A 63 6.41 -11.03 -16.39
N GLU A 64 5.62 -10.40 -15.51
CA GLU A 64 5.36 -8.96 -15.56
C GLU A 64 6.63 -8.14 -15.31
N ILE A 65 7.45 -8.56 -14.35
CA ILE A 65 8.76 -7.94 -14.10
C ILE A 65 9.67 -8.09 -15.33
N ALA A 66 9.75 -9.29 -15.90
CA ALA A 66 10.59 -9.58 -17.06
C ALA A 66 10.13 -8.81 -18.31
N ALA A 67 8.82 -8.68 -18.52
CA ALA A 67 8.24 -7.92 -19.62
C ALA A 67 8.68 -6.44 -19.56
N ILE A 68 8.60 -5.82 -18.38
CA ILE A 68 9.08 -4.43 -18.19
C ILE A 68 10.60 -4.34 -18.40
N LYS A 69 11.39 -5.21 -17.76
CA LYS A 69 12.86 -5.16 -17.84
C LYS A 69 13.40 -5.42 -19.25
N THR A 70 12.69 -6.21 -20.06
CA THR A 70 13.07 -6.49 -21.46
C THR A 70 12.89 -5.27 -22.35
N LEU A 71 11.89 -4.42 -22.07
CA LEU A 71 11.70 -3.14 -22.78
C LEU A 71 12.78 -2.11 -22.45
N PHE A 72 13.36 -2.22 -21.25
CA PHE A 72 14.36 -1.28 -20.72
C PHE A 72 15.60 -2.04 -20.23
N PRO A 73 16.37 -2.69 -21.13
CA PRO A 73 17.55 -3.46 -20.73
C PRO A 73 18.61 -2.56 -20.07
N ILE A 74 19.31 -3.09 -19.07
CA ILE A 74 20.41 -2.38 -18.41
C ILE A 74 21.60 -2.36 -19.37
N GLU A 75 22.04 -1.15 -19.75
CA GLU A 75 23.21 -0.96 -20.60
C GLU A 75 24.51 -1.29 -19.86
N ALA A 76 25.56 -1.70 -20.59
CA ALA A 76 26.81 -2.16 -19.99
C ALA A 76 27.56 -1.07 -19.20
N ASP A 77 27.30 0.20 -19.53
CA ASP A 77 27.83 1.41 -18.90
C ASP A 77 26.87 2.01 -17.85
N ALA A 78 25.72 1.38 -17.60
CA ALA A 78 24.79 1.83 -16.59
C ALA A 78 25.48 1.90 -15.22
N PRO A 79 25.22 2.96 -14.43
CA PRO A 79 25.87 3.13 -13.15
C PRO A 79 25.56 1.94 -12.23
N HIS A 80 26.62 1.30 -11.71
CA HIS A 80 26.49 0.14 -10.83
C HIS A 80 25.75 0.43 -9.53
N ARG A 81 25.67 1.70 -9.11
CA ARG A 81 24.99 2.09 -7.88
C ARG A 81 24.48 3.52 -7.95
N ILE A 82 23.20 3.70 -7.65
CA ILE A 82 22.58 5.01 -7.44
C ILE A 82 22.82 5.44 -5.98
N GLU A 83 23.41 6.62 -5.79
CA GLU A 83 23.56 7.19 -4.46
C GLU A 83 22.23 7.74 -3.95
N LEU A 84 21.83 7.31 -2.76
CA LEU A 84 20.58 7.72 -2.12
C LEU A 84 20.86 8.27 -0.72
N PRO A 85 21.19 9.57 -0.61
CA PRO A 85 21.52 10.19 0.68
C PRO A 85 20.30 10.24 1.60
N LEU A 86 20.48 10.11 2.91
CA LEU A 86 19.39 10.22 3.88
C LEU A 86 19.20 11.70 4.31
N LYS A 87 18.88 12.56 3.36
CA LYS A 87 18.71 14.01 3.54
C LYS A 87 17.44 14.49 2.85
N ASP A 88 16.50 15.10 3.60
CA ASP A 88 15.17 15.45 3.07
C ASP A 88 15.26 16.38 1.86
N CYS A 89 16.24 17.29 1.86
CA CYS A 89 16.45 18.26 0.79
C CYS A 89 16.91 17.65 -0.54
N ALA A 90 17.42 16.41 -0.54
CA ALA A 90 17.82 15.70 -1.76
C ALA A 90 16.62 15.15 -2.55
N TYR A 91 15.42 15.18 -1.96
CA TYR A 91 14.21 14.63 -2.56
C TYR A 91 13.13 15.69 -2.75
N ARG A 92 12.29 15.44 -3.75
CA ARG A 92 11.11 16.23 -4.07
C ARG A 92 9.92 15.30 -4.27
N GLY A 93 8.80 15.67 -3.66
CA GLY A 93 7.52 14.99 -3.82
C GLY A 93 6.68 15.71 -4.86
N PHE A 94 5.96 14.95 -5.68
CA PHE A 94 5.03 15.48 -6.68
C PHE A 94 3.76 14.65 -6.66
N LEU A 95 2.63 15.28 -7.01
CA LEU A 95 1.41 14.59 -7.35
C LEU A 95 1.20 14.73 -8.86
N ILE A 96 1.04 13.60 -9.55
CA ILE A 96 0.83 13.54 -10.99
C ILE A 96 -0.56 12.98 -11.20
N ASP A 97 -1.48 13.74 -11.79
CA ASP A 97 -2.90 13.37 -11.90
C ASP A 97 -3.16 12.18 -12.83
N GLN A 98 -2.36 12.05 -13.89
CA GLN A 98 -2.43 10.98 -14.88
C GLN A 98 -1.01 10.55 -15.24
N ILE A 99 -0.50 9.51 -14.56
CA ILE A 99 0.85 9.00 -14.82
C ILE A 99 0.99 8.33 -16.19
N GLU A 100 -0.11 7.88 -16.78
CA GLU A 100 -0.14 7.27 -18.10
C GLU A 100 0.27 8.24 -19.22
N ASP A 101 -0.01 9.53 -19.02
CA ASP A 101 0.23 10.63 -19.96
C ASP A 101 1.51 11.41 -19.60
N SER A 102 2.20 11.03 -18.52
CA SER A 102 3.39 11.73 -18.05
C SER A 102 4.60 11.46 -18.94
N GLU A 103 5.25 12.53 -19.40
CA GLU A 103 6.53 12.47 -20.11
C GLU A 103 7.74 12.23 -19.18
N LEU A 104 7.51 11.96 -17.89
CA LEU A 104 8.59 11.82 -16.92
C LEU A 104 9.31 10.47 -17.07
N TRP A 105 10.61 10.54 -17.34
CA TRP A 105 11.52 9.38 -17.34
C TRP A 105 12.36 9.32 -16.08
N VAL A 106 12.39 8.16 -15.43
CA VAL A 106 13.07 7.93 -14.16
C VAL A 106 13.88 6.65 -14.18
N THR A 107 14.82 6.53 -13.26
CA THR A 107 15.43 5.24 -12.87
C THR A 107 14.84 4.76 -11.55
N THR A 108 15.06 3.49 -11.20
CA THR A 108 14.78 2.98 -9.85
C THR A 108 16.06 2.44 -9.20
N PRO A 109 16.13 2.34 -7.85
CA PRO A 109 17.28 1.76 -7.17
C PRO A 109 17.58 0.30 -7.54
N SER A 110 16.57 -0.47 -7.93
CA SER A 110 16.68 -1.88 -8.31
C SER A 110 16.91 -2.09 -9.82
N HIS A 111 16.66 -1.06 -10.62
CA HIS A 111 16.81 -1.11 -12.07
C HIS A 111 17.34 0.25 -12.59
N PRO A 112 18.68 0.41 -12.69
CA PRO A 112 19.32 1.68 -13.01
C PRO A 112 19.24 2.07 -14.50
N GLN A 113 18.20 1.63 -15.22
CA GLN A 113 17.88 2.05 -16.59
C GLN A 113 16.72 3.04 -16.57
N LYS A 114 16.76 4.05 -17.45
CA LYS A 114 15.67 5.01 -17.60
C LYS A 114 14.43 4.33 -18.20
N MET A 115 13.28 4.61 -17.62
CA MET A 115 11.97 4.16 -18.13
C MET A 115 10.88 5.20 -17.81
N PRO A 116 9.72 5.16 -18.49
CA PRO A 116 8.58 5.99 -18.14
C PRO A 116 8.13 5.77 -16.70
N ILE A 117 7.66 6.83 -16.04
CA ILE A 117 7.27 6.79 -14.63
C ILE A 117 6.23 5.70 -14.30
N LYS A 118 5.28 5.45 -15.20
CA LYS A 118 4.27 4.39 -15.04
C LYS A 118 4.88 3.00 -14.95
N ASP A 119 5.93 2.73 -15.73
CA ASP A 119 6.62 1.45 -15.77
C ASP A 119 7.50 1.31 -14.53
N ALA A 120 8.13 2.39 -14.09
CA ALA A 120 8.91 2.43 -12.84
C ALA A 120 8.05 2.20 -11.59
N ILE A 121 6.86 2.79 -11.52
CA ILE A 121 5.89 2.57 -10.44
C ILE A 121 5.41 1.11 -10.45
N THR A 122 5.06 0.61 -11.63
CA THR A 122 4.58 -0.79 -11.78
C THR A 122 5.66 -1.78 -11.38
N LEU A 123 6.89 -1.60 -11.84
CA LEU A 123 8.02 -2.43 -11.46
C LEU A 123 8.28 -2.39 -9.96
N SER A 124 8.27 -1.19 -9.36
CA SER A 124 8.48 -1.03 -7.91
C SER A 124 7.37 -1.71 -7.09
N ASN A 125 6.12 -1.63 -7.55
CA ASN A 125 4.98 -2.30 -6.90
C ASN A 125 5.06 -3.83 -7.01
N LEU A 126 5.45 -4.35 -8.19
CA LEU A 126 5.68 -5.79 -8.40
C LEU A 126 6.77 -6.31 -7.47
N GLU A 127 7.92 -5.62 -7.41
CA GLU A 127 9.07 -6.05 -6.61
C GLU A 127 8.79 -5.95 -5.10
N LEU A 128 8.08 -4.91 -4.63
CA LEU A 128 7.78 -4.76 -3.21
C LEU A 128 6.57 -5.58 -2.79
N PHE A 129 5.37 -5.29 -3.32
CA PHE A 129 4.13 -5.84 -2.78
C PHE A 129 3.92 -7.29 -3.18
N ILE A 130 4.20 -7.64 -4.43
CA ILE A 130 3.88 -8.97 -4.93
C ILE A 130 5.03 -9.92 -4.63
N LYS A 131 6.23 -9.64 -5.13
CA LYS A 131 7.42 -10.48 -4.90
C LYS A 131 7.89 -10.46 -3.44
N GLY A 132 7.87 -9.30 -2.79
CA GLY A 132 8.35 -9.15 -1.41
C GLY A 132 7.31 -9.53 -0.36
N GLU A 133 6.11 -8.97 -0.47
CA GLU A 133 5.05 -9.09 0.56
C GLU A 133 3.92 -10.07 0.19
N LYS A 134 4.01 -10.75 -0.96
CA LYS A 134 3.03 -11.75 -1.44
C LYS A 134 1.59 -11.25 -1.58
N TRP A 135 1.42 -9.97 -1.85
CA TRP A 135 0.12 -9.32 -2.04
C TRP A 135 -0.42 -9.55 -3.47
N TYR A 136 -0.65 -10.80 -3.82
CA TYR A 136 -1.00 -11.21 -5.20
C TYR A 136 -2.36 -10.68 -5.69
N GLU A 137 -3.23 -10.19 -4.81
CA GLU A 137 -4.46 -9.47 -5.17
C GLU A 137 -4.20 -8.25 -6.05
N MET A 138 -2.97 -7.73 -6.03
CA MET A 138 -2.56 -6.65 -6.92
C MET A 138 -2.32 -7.07 -8.37
N LEU A 139 -2.04 -8.35 -8.66
CA LEU A 139 -1.72 -8.82 -10.03
C LEU A 139 -2.86 -8.54 -11.02
N PRO A 140 -4.14 -8.87 -10.73
CA PRO A 140 -5.24 -8.52 -11.62
C PRO A 140 -5.50 -6.99 -11.72
N LEU A 141 -4.88 -6.20 -10.85
CA LEU A 141 -5.10 -4.76 -10.69
C LEU A 141 -3.83 -3.95 -11.00
N LEU A 142 -2.92 -4.49 -11.81
CA LEU A 142 -1.67 -3.82 -12.19
C LEU A 142 -1.91 -2.53 -12.98
N SER A 143 -3.02 -2.42 -13.70
CA SER A 143 -3.40 -1.19 -14.40
C SER A 143 -3.48 0.02 -13.48
N LEU A 144 -3.84 -0.16 -12.20
CA LEU A 144 -3.84 0.91 -11.19
C LEU A 144 -2.43 1.39 -10.81
N SER A 145 -1.38 0.62 -11.11
CA SER A 145 0.01 1.06 -10.99
C SER A 145 0.49 1.86 -12.21
N GLN A 146 -0.24 1.78 -13.33
CA GLN A 146 0.12 2.38 -14.61
C GLN A 146 -0.72 3.61 -14.96
N LYS A 147 -1.80 3.86 -14.21
CA LYS A 147 -2.81 4.88 -14.52
C LYS A 147 -3.28 5.65 -13.30
N GLY A 148 -3.83 6.83 -13.56
CA GLY A 148 -4.46 7.70 -12.59
C GLY A 148 -3.47 8.54 -11.80
N LYS A 149 -3.94 9.01 -10.64
CA LYS A 149 -3.23 9.98 -9.83
C LYS A 149 -2.26 9.30 -8.86
N HIS A 150 -0.98 9.62 -8.97
CA HIS A 150 0.05 9.07 -8.09
C HIS A 150 0.89 10.18 -7.47
N PHE A 151 1.18 9.99 -6.19
CA PHE A 151 2.28 10.69 -5.56
C PHE A 151 3.59 9.96 -5.87
N VAL A 152 4.62 10.73 -6.19
CA VAL A 152 5.97 10.22 -6.44
C VAL A 152 6.98 11.00 -5.62
N LEU A 153 7.94 10.28 -5.03
CA LEU A 153 9.10 10.86 -4.35
C LEU A 153 10.33 10.57 -5.20
N LEU A 154 10.93 11.64 -5.71
CA LEU A 154 12.07 11.58 -6.61
C LEU A 154 13.31 12.13 -5.91
N LYS A 155 14.43 11.45 -6.07
CA LYS A 155 15.74 12.06 -5.83
C LYS A 155 16.03 13.05 -6.96
N HIS A 156 16.34 14.29 -6.60
CA HIS A 156 16.75 15.28 -7.59
C HIS A 156 18.11 14.89 -8.20
N PRO A 157 18.29 14.99 -9.52
CA PRO A 157 19.59 14.76 -10.13
C PRO A 157 20.54 15.88 -9.71
N ASN A 158 21.42 15.62 -8.75
CA ASN A 158 22.60 16.44 -8.54
C ASN A 158 23.73 15.78 -9.34
N ASN A 159 23.97 16.27 -10.56
CA ASN A 159 24.92 15.72 -11.53
C ASN A 159 24.55 14.33 -12.11
N GLU A 160 23.31 13.87 -11.95
CA GLU A 160 22.81 12.64 -12.57
C GLU A 160 22.01 12.95 -13.85
N ALA A 161 22.01 12.00 -14.79
CA ALA A 161 21.32 12.18 -16.07
C ALA A 161 19.78 12.09 -15.97
N SER A 162 19.23 11.55 -14.87
CA SER A 162 17.80 11.40 -14.64
C SER A 162 17.46 11.36 -13.15
N PRO A 163 16.25 11.78 -12.77
CA PRO A 163 15.73 11.57 -11.42
C PRO A 163 15.56 10.08 -11.11
N THR A 164 15.70 9.72 -9.84
CA THR A 164 15.44 8.35 -9.34
C THR A 164 14.14 8.30 -8.56
N LEU A 165 13.23 7.40 -8.93
CA LEU A 165 12.02 7.11 -8.16
C LEU A 165 12.38 6.28 -6.92
N VAL A 166 12.13 6.83 -5.74
CA VAL A 166 12.40 6.13 -4.46
C VAL A 166 11.14 5.76 -3.69
N ALA A 167 10.01 6.43 -3.97
CA ALA A 167 8.72 6.02 -3.43
C ALA A 167 7.56 6.46 -4.33
N SER A 168 6.45 5.74 -4.25
CA SER A 168 5.20 6.11 -4.91
C SER A 168 3.99 5.70 -4.08
N MET A 169 2.86 6.38 -4.28
CA MET A 169 1.56 6.06 -3.67
C MET A 169 0.44 6.37 -4.66
N LEU A 170 -0.54 5.48 -4.78
CA LEU A 170 -1.77 5.74 -5.54
C LEU A 170 -2.67 6.64 -4.70
N VAL A 171 -3.18 7.72 -5.28
CA VAL A 171 -4.11 8.65 -4.63
C VAL A 171 -5.40 8.67 -5.44
N GLN A 172 -6.51 8.26 -4.84
CA GLN A 172 -7.81 8.20 -5.50
C GLN A 172 -8.72 9.28 -4.93
N ASP A 173 -9.25 10.14 -5.79
CA ASP A 173 -10.23 11.15 -5.39
C ASP A 173 -11.59 10.52 -5.07
N TRP A 174 -12.41 11.25 -4.34
CA TRP A 174 -13.78 10.82 -4.05
C TRP A 174 -14.61 10.56 -5.31
N SER A 175 -14.33 11.20 -6.44
CA SER A 175 -15.05 10.98 -7.70
C SER A 175 -15.05 9.52 -8.16
N VAL A 176 -14.03 8.75 -7.78
CA VAL A 176 -13.89 7.32 -8.09
C VAL A 176 -14.12 6.42 -6.87
N ASN A 177 -14.87 6.90 -5.86
CA ASN A 177 -15.10 6.16 -4.60
C ASN A 177 -15.72 4.75 -4.77
N GLN A 178 -16.35 4.46 -5.91
CA GLN A 178 -16.90 3.13 -6.19
C GLN A 178 -15.83 2.06 -6.35
N THR A 179 -14.59 2.45 -6.68
CA THR A 179 -13.44 1.55 -6.84
C THR A 179 -12.48 1.61 -5.65
N TRP A 180 -12.85 2.30 -4.56
CA TRP A 180 -11.99 2.42 -3.39
C TRP A 180 -11.86 1.09 -2.66
N LEU A 181 -10.63 0.77 -2.28
CA LEU A 181 -10.33 -0.49 -1.60
C LEU A 181 -10.93 -0.53 -0.19
N SER A 182 -10.99 0.62 0.48
CA SER A 182 -11.59 0.80 1.81
C SER A 182 -13.06 0.37 1.87
N TYR A 183 -13.78 0.44 0.73
CA TYR A 183 -15.18 0.03 0.61
C TYR A 183 -15.36 -1.33 -0.07
N ALA A 184 -14.28 -1.97 -0.52
CA ALA A 184 -14.35 -3.31 -1.09
C ALA A 184 -14.73 -4.33 -0.01
N GLN A 185 -15.47 -5.38 -0.40
CA GLN A 185 -15.96 -6.42 0.52
C GLN A 185 -14.84 -7.04 1.38
N GLN A 186 -13.61 -7.13 0.87
CA GLN A 186 -12.47 -7.64 1.64
C GLN A 186 -12.10 -6.75 2.85
N PHE A 187 -12.34 -5.44 2.77
CA PHE A 187 -11.95 -4.43 3.77
C PHE A 187 -13.15 -3.77 4.47
N SER A 188 -14.37 -4.18 4.13
CA SER A 188 -15.61 -3.75 4.80
C SER A 188 -16.59 -4.93 4.82
N ASN A 189 -16.50 -5.75 5.86
CA ASN A 189 -17.40 -6.87 6.13
C ASN A 189 -17.46 -7.15 7.65
N GLU A 190 -18.29 -8.11 8.05
CA GLU A 190 -18.55 -8.43 9.47
C GLU A 190 -17.33 -8.98 10.23
N GLN A 191 -16.28 -9.45 9.54
CA GLN A 191 -15.03 -9.90 10.18
C GLN A 191 -14.17 -8.73 10.66
N TRP A 192 -14.41 -7.51 10.17
CA TRP A 192 -13.69 -6.33 10.60
C TRP A 192 -14.25 -5.80 11.92
N GLN A 193 -13.39 -5.70 12.92
CA GLN A 193 -13.74 -5.14 14.21
C GLN A 193 -13.74 -3.61 14.11
N PHE A 194 -14.91 -3.00 14.27
CA PHE A 194 -15.06 -1.54 14.30
C PHE A 194 -14.42 -0.98 15.58
N CYS A 195 -13.59 0.06 15.44
CA CYS A 195 -12.82 0.60 16.57
C CYS A 195 -12.65 2.12 16.53
N LEU A 196 -13.57 2.82 15.88
CA LEU A 196 -13.53 4.27 15.79
C LEU A 196 -13.85 4.92 17.15
N PRO A 197 -12.97 5.76 17.74
CA PRO A 197 -13.23 6.39 19.04
C PRO A 197 -14.37 7.42 18.99
N ASP A 198 -15.14 7.54 20.06
CA ASP A 198 -16.26 8.49 20.16
C ASP A 198 -15.89 9.95 19.84
N HIS A 199 -14.74 10.42 20.35
CA HIS A 199 -14.29 11.79 20.11
C HIS A 199 -13.90 12.07 18.64
N SER A 200 -13.79 11.04 17.80
CA SER A 200 -13.49 11.22 16.38
C SER A 200 -14.67 11.84 15.61
N TYR A 201 -15.92 11.58 16.04
CA TYR A 201 -17.10 12.16 15.42
C TYR A 201 -17.09 13.68 15.57
N ASP A 202 -16.75 14.19 16.76
CA ASP A 202 -16.61 15.64 16.99
C ASP A 202 -15.54 16.25 16.06
N VAL A 203 -14.39 15.58 15.95
CA VAL A 203 -13.29 16.02 15.07
C VAL A 203 -13.67 15.98 13.59
N LEU A 204 -14.45 14.99 13.16
CA LEU A 204 -14.98 14.92 11.80
C LEU A 204 -16.00 16.04 11.52
N MET A 205 -16.83 16.37 12.52
CA MET A 205 -17.81 17.45 12.40
C MET A 205 -17.16 18.84 12.36
N GLU A 206 -16.03 19.05 13.06
CA GLU A 206 -15.21 20.27 12.97
C GLU A 206 -14.77 20.59 11.53
N LEU A 207 -14.61 19.57 10.67
CA LEU A 207 -14.23 19.74 9.27
C LEU A 207 -15.34 20.32 8.39
N GLN A 208 -16.59 20.34 8.87
CA GLN A 208 -17.76 20.84 8.14
C GLN A 208 -18.02 20.16 6.78
N LEU A 209 -17.60 18.89 6.65
CA LEU A 209 -17.76 18.12 5.40
C LEU A 209 -19.09 17.36 5.32
N PHE A 210 -19.83 17.21 6.42
CA PHE A 210 -20.98 16.31 6.52
C PHE A 210 -22.30 17.06 6.75
N LYS A 211 -23.34 16.70 5.98
CA LYS A 211 -24.72 17.16 6.17
C LYS A 211 -25.71 16.02 5.85
N PRO A 212 -26.57 15.59 6.79
CA PRO A 212 -26.57 15.93 8.22
C PRO A 212 -25.30 15.45 8.94
N ALA A 213 -25.18 15.72 10.24
CA ALA A 213 -24.06 15.26 11.05
C ALA A 213 -24.00 13.73 11.14
N LEU A 214 -22.77 13.20 11.25
CA LEU A 214 -22.53 11.78 11.48
C LEU A 214 -23.05 11.38 12.86
N SER A 215 -23.75 10.24 12.93
CA SER A 215 -24.11 9.63 14.20
C SER A 215 -23.09 8.56 14.57
N LYS A 216 -23.04 8.21 15.85
CA LYS A 216 -22.32 7.01 16.27
C LYS A 216 -22.85 5.79 15.51
N CYS A 217 -21.92 4.94 15.11
CA CYS A 217 -22.16 3.69 14.40
C CYS A 217 -21.61 2.54 15.23
N ASP A 218 -22.18 1.35 15.09
CA ASP A 218 -21.75 0.14 15.80
C ASP A 218 -20.91 -0.79 14.92
N SER A 219 -20.88 -0.53 13.62
CA SER A 219 -20.15 -1.34 12.65
C SER A 219 -19.46 -0.53 11.57
N LEU A 220 -18.45 -1.15 10.96
CA LEU A 220 -17.69 -0.57 9.86
C LEU A 220 -18.55 -0.31 8.60
N PRO A 221 -19.43 -1.24 8.17
CA PRO A 221 -20.33 -0.99 7.04
C PRO A 221 -21.34 0.12 7.30
N GLU A 222 -21.84 0.23 8.53
CA GLU A 222 -22.74 1.32 8.92
C GLU A 222 -22.02 2.67 8.83
N PHE A 223 -20.82 2.76 9.38
CA PHE A 223 -19.99 3.97 9.28
C PHE A 223 -19.73 4.35 7.82
N ASP A 224 -19.37 3.38 6.96
CA ASP A 224 -19.12 3.63 5.53
C ASP A 224 -20.37 4.16 4.83
N HIS A 225 -21.52 3.57 5.10
CA HIS A 225 -22.79 4.02 4.55
C HIS A 225 -23.14 5.44 5.02
N GLN A 226 -22.99 5.74 6.30
CA GLN A 226 -23.23 7.09 6.82
C GLN A 226 -22.28 8.12 6.23
N PHE A 227 -20.97 7.81 6.21
CA PHE A 227 -19.94 8.67 5.66
C PHE A 227 -20.24 9.03 4.21
N ARG A 228 -20.51 8.02 3.36
CA ARG A 228 -20.80 8.24 1.93
C ARG A 228 -22.09 9.03 1.70
N ARG A 229 -23.13 8.77 2.49
CA ARG A 229 -24.44 9.43 2.34
C ARG A 229 -24.42 10.89 2.78
N GLN A 230 -23.66 11.20 3.83
CA GLN A 230 -23.67 12.52 4.45
C GLN A 230 -22.52 13.43 3.99
N LEU A 231 -21.48 12.89 3.34
CA LEU A 231 -20.37 13.68 2.83
C LEU A 231 -20.85 14.63 1.72
N THR A 232 -20.70 15.93 1.96
CA THR A 232 -20.94 17.01 1.00
C THR A 232 -19.65 17.60 0.44
N GLY A 233 -18.58 17.64 1.25
CA GLY A 233 -17.26 18.14 0.85
C GLY A 233 -16.40 17.10 0.14
N THR A 234 -16.88 16.55 -0.97
CA THR A 234 -16.28 15.40 -1.66
C THR A 234 -14.85 15.65 -2.14
N GLN A 235 -14.53 16.86 -2.60
CA GLN A 235 -13.20 17.22 -3.10
C GLN A 235 -12.12 17.26 -2.00
N ALA A 236 -12.51 17.26 -0.72
CA ALA A 236 -11.60 17.28 0.41
C ALA A 236 -11.22 15.87 0.91
N VAL A 237 -11.67 14.81 0.23
CA VAL A 237 -11.48 13.42 0.65
C VAL A 237 -10.81 12.61 -0.45
N CYS A 238 -9.78 11.86 -0.08
CA CYS A 238 -9.11 10.90 -0.96
C CYS A 238 -8.89 9.56 -0.25
N GLU A 239 -8.55 8.54 -1.03
CA GLU A 239 -7.96 7.30 -0.55
C GLU A 239 -6.50 7.23 -1.01
N VAL A 240 -5.62 6.77 -0.13
CA VAL A 240 -4.19 6.60 -0.40
C VAL A 240 -3.81 5.15 -0.22
N LEU A 241 -3.33 4.53 -1.29
CA LEU A 241 -2.97 3.12 -1.36
C LEU A 241 -1.53 2.94 -1.86
N ARG A 242 -1.03 1.70 -1.75
CA ARG A 242 0.20 1.23 -2.41
C ARG A 242 1.41 2.13 -2.13
N LEU A 243 1.70 2.40 -0.84
CA LEU A 243 2.95 3.03 -0.46
C LEU A 243 4.12 2.10 -0.75
N THR A 244 4.79 2.36 -1.86
CA THR A 244 5.98 1.62 -2.29
C THR A 244 7.22 2.43 -2.01
N VAL A 245 8.26 1.77 -1.52
CA VAL A 245 9.58 2.35 -1.26
C VAL A 245 10.69 1.43 -1.78
N SER A 246 11.74 2.04 -2.32
CA SER A 246 12.85 1.33 -2.97
C SER A 246 14.18 1.54 -2.24
N GLY A 247 15.14 0.64 -2.46
CA GLY A 247 16.46 0.68 -1.83
C GLY A 247 16.67 -0.40 -0.75
N ASN A 248 17.77 -0.28 -0.01
CA ASN A 248 18.10 -1.21 1.09
C ASN A 248 17.20 -0.99 2.32
N ALA A 249 17.30 -1.86 3.33
CA ALA A 249 16.44 -1.81 4.52
C ALA A 249 16.42 -0.44 5.24
N GLN A 250 17.58 0.21 5.37
CA GLN A 250 17.66 1.53 6.01
C GLN A 250 17.03 2.63 5.14
N GLN A 251 17.26 2.57 3.83
CA GLN A 251 16.69 3.49 2.85
C GLN A 251 15.18 3.35 2.78
N LYS A 252 14.65 2.13 2.70
CA LYS A 252 13.21 1.85 2.74
C LYS A 252 12.56 2.49 3.96
N LEU A 253 13.17 2.34 5.14
CA LEU A 253 12.66 2.97 6.36
C LEU A 253 12.65 4.51 6.29
N TYR A 254 13.72 5.08 5.74
CA TYR A 254 13.81 6.52 5.53
C TYR A 254 12.77 7.04 4.53
N PHE A 255 12.57 6.33 3.43
CA PHE A 255 11.58 6.71 2.42
C PHE A 255 10.15 6.48 2.86
N LEU A 256 9.88 5.51 3.74
CA LEU A 256 8.56 5.39 4.38
C LEU A 256 8.21 6.67 5.13
N TYR A 257 9.15 7.18 5.95
CA TYR A 257 9.00 8.46 6.64
C TYR A 257 8.81 9.62 5.66
N LEU A 258 9.75 9.77 4.72
CA LEU A 258 9.81 10.96 3.88
C LEU A 258 8.64 11.02 2.89
N ALA A 259 8.21 9.88 2.35
CA ALA A 259 7.05 9.81 1.46
C ALA A 259 5.77 10.26 2.17
N GLN A 260 5.52 9.76 3.39
CA GLN A 260 4.37 10.20 4.19
C GLN A 260 4.43 11.69 4.48
N LYS A 261 5.57 12.20 4.97
CA LYS A 261 5.78 13.63 5.24
C LYS A 261 5.49 14.50 4.02
N LYS A 262 6.03 14.13 2.85
CA LYS A 262 5.87 14.91 1.62
C LYS A 262 4.49 14.79 1.01
N LEU A 263 3.88 13.61 1.02
CA LEU A 263 2.51 13.44 0.56
C LEU A 263 1.55 14.28 1.40
N ILE A 264 1.62 14.18 2.73
CA ILE A 264 0.73 14.92 3.63
C ILE A 264 0.84 16.43 3.41
N GLN A 265 2.07 16.95 3.25
CA GLN A 265 2.31 18.36 2.90
C GLN A 265 1.57 18.76 1.61
N ILE A 266 1.70 17.96 0.55
CA ILE A 266 1.05 18.23 -0.74
C ILE A 266 -0.47 18.12 -0.63
N LEU A 267 -0.99 17.09 0.04
CA LEU A 267 -2.42 16.92 0.23
C LEU A 267 -3.03 18.09 1.00
N ASN A 268 -2.34 18.59 2.03
CA ASN A 268 -2.79 19.76 2.79
C ASN A 268 -2.82 21.02 1.90
N GLN A 269 -1.77 21.24 1.11
CA GLN A 269 -1.69 22.36 0.16
C GLN A 269 -2.80 22.32 -0.90
N MET A 270 -3.20 21.13 -1.34
CA MET A 270 -4.29 20.93 -2.29
C MET A 270 -5.68 20.96 -1.65
N GLY A 271 -5.78 21.14 -0.33
CA GLY A 271 -7.05 21.30 0.37
C GLY A 271 -7.73 19.99 0.78
N TYR A 272 -7.05 18.84 0.66
CA TYR A 272 -7.57 17.60 1.24
C TYR A 272 -7.60 17.70 2.76
N LYS A 273 -8.64 17.15 3.37
CA LYS A 273 -8.88 17.14 4.81
C LYS A 273 -8.82 15.73 5.39
N ILE A 274 -9.28 14.73 4.63
CA ILE A 274 -9.31 13.32 5.04
C ILE A 274 -8.63 12.47 3.97
N GLY A 275 -7.70 11.60 4.40
CA GLY A 275 -7.09 10.58 3.54
C GLY A 275 -7.36 9.17 4.10
N PHE A 276 -8.15 8.36 3.41
CA PHE A 276 -8.40 6.96 3.78
C PHE A 276 -7.17 6.10 3.52
N THR A 277 -6.92 5.13 4.40
CA THR A 277 -5.76 4.24 4.31
C THR A 277 -6.10 2.84 4.82
N ILE A 278 -5.41 1.85 4.25
CA ILE A 278 -5.32 0.49 4.76
C ILE A 278 -3.84 0.19 5.02
N ILE A 279 -3.48 -0.16 6.25
CA ILE A 279 -2.09 -0.27 6.70
C ILE A 279 -1.90 -1.57 7.48
N GLU A 280 -0.99 -2.42 7.00
CA GLU A 280 -0.46 -3.57 7.75
C GLU A 280 0.95 -3.28 8.32
N GLN A 281 1.63 -2.24 7.82
CA GLN A 281 3.04 -1.97 8.13
C GLN A 281 3.22 -1.53 9.60
N PRO A 282 3.86 -2.35 10.46
CA PRO A 282 3.90 -2.07 11.90
C PRO A 282 4.70 -0.83 12.30
N PHE A 283 5.72 -0.47 11.52
CA PHE A 283 6.53 0.74 11.78
C PHE A 283 5.67 2.00 11.66
N ILE A 284 4.85 2.10 10.60
CA ILE A 284 3.93 3.23 10.40
C ILE A 284 2.91 3.29 11.53
N LEU A 285 2.27 2.17 11.84
CA LEU A 285 1.24 2.09 12.88
C LEU A 285 1.77 2.43 14.28
N ASN A 286 3.00 1.99 14.59
CA ASN A 286 3.66 2.35 15.85
C ASN A 286 3.96 3.84 15.92
N PHE A 287 4.36 4.48 14.81
CA PHE A 287 4.54 5.92 14.78
C PHE A 287 3.22 6.65 15.02
N TYR A 288 2.14 6.26 14.35
CA TYR A 288 0.82 6.89 14.54
C TYR A 288 0.26 6.76 15.97
N GLN A 289 0.68 5.75 16.73
CA GLN A 289 0.33 5.65 18.15
C GLN A 289 1.12 6.60 19.06
N THR A 290 2.20 7.20 18.56
CA THR A 290 3.07 8.11 19.34
C THR A 290 2.77 9.58 19.12
N ILE A 291 2.01 9.91 18.07
CA ILE A 291 1.68 11.30 17.69
C ILE A 291 0.34 11.73 18.31
N GLU A 292 -0.05 12.99 18.09
CA GLU A 292 -1.31 13.54 18.61
C GLU A 292 -2.51 12.61 18.29
N PRO A 293 -3.31 12.20 19.30
CA PRO A 293 -4.39 11.22 19.12
C PRO A 293 -5.43 11.55 18.04
N LYS A 294 -5.53 12.81 17.64
CA LYS A 294 -6.46 13.30 16.62
C LYS A 294 -5.86 13.34 15.21
N SER A 295 -4.62 12.90 15.01
CA SER A 295 -3.95 12.97 13.70
C SER A 295 -4.27 11.77 12.80
N TYR A 296 -4.43 10.58 13.38
CA TYR A 296 -4.81 9.37 12.67
C TYR A 296 -5.85 8.59 13.47
N PHE A 297 -6.97 8.29 12.84
CA PHE A 297 -8.01 7.46 13.44
C PHE A 297 -8.02 6.08 12.81
N ARG A 298 -8.12 5.05 13.65
CA ARG A 298 -8.43 3.68 13.21
C ARG A 298 -9.94 3.56 13.16
N SER A 299 -10.49 3.18 12.02
CA SER A 299 -11.92 2.88 11.88
C SER A 299 -12.20 1.41 12.15
N GLY A 300 -11.27 0.52 11.80
CA GLY A 300 -11.41 -0.89 12.08
C GLY A 300 -10.12 -1.69 11.89
N TYR A 301 -10.13 -2.94 12.32
CA TYR A 301 -9.02 -3.88 12.11
C TYR A 301 -9.50 -5.29 11.86
N ASN A 302 -8.67 -6.08 11.18
CA ASN A 302 -8.90 -7.49 10.95
C ASN A 302 -7.56 -8.23 10.75
N ASP A 303 -7.51 -9.49 11.16
CA ASP A 303 -6.47 -10.43 10.73
C ASP A 303 -6.96 -11.15 9.46
N LEU A 304 -6.72 -10.52 8.31
CA LEU A 304 -7.17 -11.03 7.01
C LEU A 304 -6.71 -12.48 6.78
N ASN A 305 -5.56 -12.83 7.35
CA ASN A 305 -4.85 -14.07 7.07
C ASN A 305 -4.91 -15.09 8.20
N ASN A 306 -5.53 -14.78 9.34
CA ASN A 306 -5.47 -15.58 10.58
C ASN A 306 -4.03 -15.96 10.98
N ASN A 307 -3.05 -15.09 10.72
CA ASN A 307 -1.63 -15.35 10.98
C ASN A 307 -1.06 -14.50 12.13
N GLY A 308 -1.94 -13.82 12.86
CA GLY A 308 -1.61 -12.91 13.95
C GLY A 308 -1.24 -11.50 13.50
N LYS A 309 -1.14 -11.21 12.19
CA LYS A 309 -0.87 -9.87 11.67
C LYS A 309 -2.17 -9.11 11.46
N GLN A 310 -2.27 -7.95 12.11
CA GLN A 310 -3.45 -7.10 12.02
C GLN A 310 -3.29 -6.09 10.88
N SER A 311 -4.26 -6.07 9.98
CA SER A 311 -4.49 -4.99 9.03
C SER A 311 -5.43 -3.96 9.64
N TYR A 312 -5.10 -2.68 9.50
CA TYR A 312 -5.89 -1.58 10.04
C TYR A 312 -6.43 -0.72 8.91
N ARG A 313 -7.72 -0.41 8.98
CA ARG A 313 -8.36 0.62 8.19
C ARG A 313 -8.47 1.88 9.03
N GLY A 314 -8.23 3.02 8.42
CA GLY A 314 -8.26 4.30 9.11
C GLY A 314 -8.16 5.46 8.17
N PHE A 315 -8.00 6.65 8.74
CA PHE A 315 -7.86 7.86 7.97
C PHE A 315 -6.94 8.88 8.63
N TRP A 316 -6.16 9.54 7.80
CA TRP A 316 -5.37 10.71 8.16
C TRP A 316 -6.28 11.93 8.27
N MET A 317 -6.10 12.68 9.35
CA MET A 317 -6.57 14.06 9.46
C MET A 317 -5.47 14.96 8.89
N ILE A 318 -5.56 15.29 7.61
CA ILE A 318 -4.44 15.78 6.80
C ILE A 318 -3.74 16.99 7.43
N GLU A 319 -4.50 18.00 7.87
CA GLU A 319 -3.94 19.21 8.48
C GLU A 319 -3.19 18.90 9.79
N ARG A 320 -3.71 18.00 10.62
CA ARG A 320 -3.08 17.61 11.89
C ARG A 320 -1.83 16.77 11.65
N MET A 321 -1.89 15.84 10.69
CA MET A 321 -0.73 15.07 10.24
C MET A 321 0.37 15.97 9.68
N ASP A 322 0.01 17.04 8.95
CA ASP A 322 0.98 17.98 8.39
C ASP A 322 1.74 18.75 9.47
N LYS A 323 1.03 19.19 10.52
CA LYS A 323 1.64 19.79 11.72
C LYS A 323 2.62 18.83 12.39
N VAL A 324 2.19 17.58 12.62
CA VAL A 324 3.06 16.52 13.19
C VAL A 324 4.33 16.32 12.35
N PHE A 325 4.19 16.21 11.03
CA PHE A 325 5.34 15.96 10.15
C PHE A 325 6.24 17.18 9.92
N SER A 326 5.72 18.39 10.10
CA SER A 326 6.50 19.63 10.03
C SER A 326 7.55 19.71 11.13
N ASP A 327 7.21 19.22 12.33
CA ASP A 327 8.09 19.22 13.49
C ASP A 327 8.91 17.92 13.66
N THR A 328 8.65 16.91 12.84
CA THR A 328 9.30 15.59 12.94
C THR A 328 10.42 15.43 11.91
N ASN A 329 11.65 15.21 12.36
CA ASN A 329 12.74 14.72 11.50
C ASN A 329 12.85 13.17 11.54
N PHE A 330 13.68 12.59 10.68
CA PHE A 330 13.81 11.12 10.61
C PHE A 330 14.33 10.48 11.91
N ARG A 331 15.20 11.17 12.66
CA ARG A 331 15.70 10.68 13.95
C ARG A 331 14.57 10.60 14.96
N ASP A 332 13.71 11.61 15.02
CA ASP A 332 12.56 11.67 15.91
C ASP A 332 11.55 10.57 15.55
N TYR A 333 11.27 10.42 14.25
CA TYR A 333 10.42 9.34 13.71
C TYR A 333 10.90 7.95 14.17
N ARG A 334 12.20 7.67 14.04
CA ARG A 334 12.79 6.40 14.49
C ARG A 334 12.76 6.23 16.00
N HIS A 335 13.05 7.30 16.75
CA HIS A 335 13.06 7.28 18.20
C HIS A 335 11.66 6.99 18.75
N ALA A 336 10.64 7.66 18.24
CA ALA A 336 9.24 7.47 18.64
C ALA A 336 8.80 6.00 18.49
N VAL A 337 9.09 5.39 17.33
CA VAL A 337 8.77 3.97 17.09
C VAL A 337 9.56 3.04 18.01
N SER A 338 10.84 3.35 18.27
CA SER A 338 11.68 2.52 19.15
C SER A 338 11.20 2.53 20.59
N GLN A 339 10.81 3.70 21.12
CA GLN A 339 10.26 3.82 22.47
C GLN A 339 8.94 3.08 22.61
N ARG A 340 8.06 3.19 21.60
CA ARG A 340 6.78 2.48 21.61
C ARG A 340 6.96 0.96 21.67
N ARG A 341 7.87 0.41 20.87
CA ARG A 341 8.19 -1.02 20.89
C ARG A 341 8.67 -1.49 22.26
N LYS A 342 9.50 -0.69 22.94
CA LYS A 342 9.96 -1.01 24.30
C LYS A 342 8.79 -1.02 25.28
N TYR A 343 7.90 -0.02 25.23
CA TYR A 343 6.71 0.03 26.07
C TYR A 343 5.80 -1.19 25.88
N ASP A 344 5.53 -1.57 24.62
CA ASP A 344 4.67 -2.73 24.34
C ASP A 344 5.31 -4.05 24.80
N LEU A 345 6.64 -4.18 24.72
CA LEU A 345 7.37 -5.34 25.25
C LEU A 345 7.30 -5.42 26.78
N THR A 346 7.47 -4.30 27.48
CA THR A 346 7.35 -4.24 28.94
C THR A 346 5.95 -4.63 29.39
N LYS A 347 4.92 -4.06 28.75
CA LYS A 347 3.51 -4.33 29.08
C LYS A 347 3.10 -5.79 28.80
N ARG A 348 3.67 -6.42 27.76
CA ARG A 348 3.47 -7.86 27.51
C ARG A 348 4.06 -8.72 28.62
N LYS A 349 5.29 -8.42 29.04
CA LYS A 349 5.92 -9.12 30.16
C LYS A 349 5.11 -8.97 31.45
N GLU A 350 4.66 -7.76 31.78
CA GLU A 350 3.81 -7.52 32.95
C GLU A 350 2.51 -8.35 32.94
N LYS A 351 1.94 -8.61 31.77
CA LYS A 351 0.76 -9.48 31.61
C LYS A 351 1.06 -10.97 31.64
N GLU A 352 2.30 -11.39 31.38
CA GLU A 352 2.73 -12.80 31.49
C GLU A 352 3.11 -13.17 32.94
N TYR A 353 3.41 -12.17 33.78
CA TYR A 353 3.73 -12.33 35.20
C TYR A 353 2.57 -12.02 36.15
N ALA A 354 1.40 -11.67 35.63
CA ALA A 354 0.15 -11.45 36.37
C ALA A 354 -0.85 -12.55 36.01
#